data_AF-A0A7V3HHU6-F1
#
_entry.id   AF-A0A7V3HHU6-F1
#
_cell.length_a   1.000
_cell.length_b   1.000
_cell.length_c   1.000
_cell.angle_alpha   90.00
_cell.angle_beta   90.00
_cell.angle_gamma   90.00
#
_symmetry.space_group_name_H-M   'P 1'
#
loop_
_entity.id
_entity.type
_entity.pdbx_description
1 polymer ?
#
loop_
_entity_poly.entity_id
_entity_poly.type
_entity_poly.pdbx_seq_one_letter_code
_entity_poly.pdbx_strand_id
1 'polypeptide(L)'
;MVMTDPIADMLTRIRNALMARHKEVKIPGSKIKVAIARVLKEEGYIEDFVVTKDKPQPMLVITLKYDENGKPVITGLKRVSKPGRRIYVGRKEIPRVLSGMGIAILSTPKGVITDKQARRLRVGGEVLCYVW
;
A
#
# COMPACT_ATOMS: atom_id res chain seq x y z
N MET A 1 -11.56 -20.55 -3.87
CA MET A 1 -10.62 -19.78 -4.70
C MET A 1 -9.32 -19.62 -3.93
N VAL A 2 -8.18 -20.05 -4.47
CA VAL A 2 -6.88 -19.89 -3.80
C VAL A 2 -6.38 -18.46 -4.03
N MET A 3 -6.18 -17.69 -2.95
CA MET A 3 -5.63 -16.34 -3.03
C MET A 3 -4.11 -16.42 -3.20
N THR A 4 -3.60 -16.06 -4.38
CA THR A 4 -2.18 -16.20 -4.74
C THR A 4 -1.34 -14.95 -4.46
N ASP A 5 -1.91 -13.74 -4.57
CA ASP A 5 -1.25 -12.49 -4.18
C ASP A 5 -2.17 -11.64 -3.28
N PRO A 6 -2.02 -11.75 -1.94
CA PRO A 6 -2.82 -10.98 -0.99
C PRO A 6 -2.61 -9.46 -1.09
N ILE A 7 -1.45 -8.98 -1.55
CA ILE A 7 -1.17 -7.55 -1.68
C ILE A 7 -1.90 -7.01 -2.92
N ALA A 8 -1.84 -7.73 -4.04
CA ALA A 8 -2.60 -7.36 -5.24
C ALA A 8 -4.11 -7.32 -4.99
N ASP A 9 -4.65 -8.28 -4.21
CA ASP A 9 -6.05 -8.26 -3.77
C ASP A 9 -6.36 -7.01 -2.93
N MET A 10 -5.52 -6.68 -1.93
CA MET A 10 -5.70 -5.47 -1.12
C MET A 10 -5.76 -4.20 -1.99
N LEU A 11 -4.81 -4.01 -2.90
CA LEU A 11 -4.76 -2.84 -3.78
C LEU A 11 -5.98 -2.77 -4.71
N THR A 12 -6.43 -3.91 -5.21
CA THR A 12 -7.60 -3.99 -6.09
C THR A 12 -8.88 -3.63 -5.32
N ARG A 13 -9.05 -4.13 -4.08
CA ARG A 13 -10.20 -3.78 -3.24
C ARG A 13 -10.25 -2.29 -2.92
N ILE A 14 -9.11 -1.69 -2.60
CA ILE A 14 -9.02 -0.24 -2.36
C ILE A 14 -9.43 0.52 -3.63
N ARG A 15 -8.84 0.17 -4.79
CA ARG A 15 -9.19 0.81 -6.06
C ARG A 15 -10.68 0.73 -6.37
N ASN A 16 -11.27 -0.45 -6.23
CA ASN A 16 -12.68 -0.65 -6.52
C ASN A 16 -13.58 0.13 -5.55
N ALA A 17 -13.21 0.19 -4.26
CA ALA A 17 -13.94 0.97 -3.27
C ALA A 17 -13.87 2.49 -3.54
N LEU A 18 -12.72 2.99 -4.00
CA LEU A 18 -12.57 4.39 -4.42
C LEU A 18 -13.42 4.70 -5.66
N MET A 19 -13.43 3.81 -6.65
CA MET A 19 -14.28 3.96 -7.85
C MET A 19 -15.78 3.97 -7.50
N ALA A 20 -16.18 3.16 -6.51
CA ALA A 20 -17.55 3.10 -6.01
C ALA A 20 -17.87 4.21 -4.97
N ARG A 21 -16.91 5.09 -4.66
CA ARG A 21 -17.04 6.17 -3.64
C ARG A 21 -17.43 5.67 -2.25
N HIS A 22 -16.96 4.49 -1.88
CA HIS A 22 -17.18 3.96 -0.53
C HIS A 22 -16.36 4.74 0.50
N LYS A 23 -16.92 4.93 1.69
CA LYS A 23 -16.17 5.53 2.81
C LYS A 23 -15.08 4.61 3.35
N GLU A 24 -15.35 3.30 3.35
CA GLU A 24 -14.46 2.31 3.95
C GLU A 24 -14.36 1.05 3.10
N VAL A 25 -13.26 0.32 3.27
CA VAL A 25 -13.06 -1.00 2.67
C VAL A 25 -12.55 -2.01 3.70
N LYS A 26 -13.20 -3.17 3.75
CA LYS A 26 -12.85 -4.29 4.66
C LYS A 26 -12.05 -5.35 3.90
N ILE A 27 -10.87 -5.69 4.40
CA ILE A 27 -9.91 -6.58 3.75
C ILE A 27 -9.41 -7.61 4.78
N PRO A 28 -9.19 -8.89 4.41
CA PRO A 28 -8.49 -9.83 5.29
C PRO A 28 -7.12 -9.30 5.73
N GLY A 29 -6.92 -9.18 7.05
CA GLY A 29 -5.75 -8.60 7.66
C GLY A 29 -4.53 -9.52 7.64
N SER A 30 -3.36 -8.93 7.45
CA SER A 30 -2.08 -9.60 7.63
C SER A 30 -1.02 -8.57 8.04
N LYS A 31 0.09 -9.01 8.66
CA LYS A 31 1.14 -8.09 9.14
C LYS A 31 1.65 -7.16 8.03
N ILE A 32 1.81 -7.67 6.81
CA ILE A 32 2.29 -6.87 5.67
C ILE A 32 1.22 -5.89 5.17
N LYS A 33 -0.07 -6.27 5.14
CA LYS A 33 -1.17 -5.37 4.75
C LYS A 33 -1.34 -4.23 5.75
N VAL A 34 -1.23 -4.54 7.04
CA VAL A 34 -1.25 -3.54 8.11
C VAL A 34 -0.07 -2.57 7.97
N ALA A 35 1.13 -3.09 7.68
CA ALA A 35 2.29 -2.24 7.47
C ALA A 35 2.14 -1.32 6.24
N ILE A 36 1.54 -1.81 5.15
CA ILE A 36 1.21 -0.99 3.97
C ILE A 36 0.17 0.08 4.33
N ALA A 37 -0.90 -0.27 5.03
CA ALA A 37 -1.93 0.69 5.46
C ALA A 37 -1.36 1.78 6.38
N ARG A 38 -0.43 1.41 7.27
CA ARG A 38 0.30 2.37 8.09
C ARG A 38 1.07 3.39 7.24
N VAL A 39 1.82 2.94 6.24
CA VAL A 39 2.54 3.82 5.31
C VAL A 39 1.58 4.73 4.53
N LEU A 40 0.45 4.18 4.05
CA LEU A 40 -0.58 4.96 3.36
C LEU A 40 -1.16 6.07 4.26
N LYS A 41 -1.37 5.80 5.56
CA LYS A 41 -1.85 6.79 6.53
C LYS A 41 -0.78 7.85 6.82
N GLU A 42 0.46 7.42 7.07
CA GLU A 42 1.59 8.32 7.36
C GLU A 42 1.85 9.31 6.20
N GLU A 43 1.67 8.87 4.95
CA GLU A 43 1.82 9.71 3.76
C GLU A 43 0.50 10.43 3.36
N GLY A 44 -0.58 10.26 4.13
CA GLY A 44 -1.83 11.01 3.98
C GLY A 44 -2.76 10.57 2.82
N TYR A 45 -2.54 9.39 2.26
CA TYR A 45 -3.36 8.79 1.19
C TYR A 45 -4.69 8.20 1.69
N ILE A 46 -4.72 7.75 2.93
CA ILE A 46 -5.93 7.28 3.62
C ILE A 46 -6.14 8.11 4.89
N GLU A 47 -7.36 8.11 5.41
CA GLU A 47 -7.68 8.85 6.63
C GLU A 47 -7.27 8.05 7.86
N ASP A 48 -7.72 6.81 7.96
CA ASP A 48 -7.34 5.91 9.03
C ASP A 48 -7.45 4.42 8.63
N PHE A 49 -6.97 3.54 9.50
CA PHE A 49 -7.22 2.12 9.43
C PHE A 49 -7.37 1.50 10.82
N VAL A 50 -8.20 0.47 10.93
CA VAL A 50 -8.42 -0.30 12.15
C VAL A 50 -8.21 -1.78 11.88
N VAL A 51 -7.59 -2.50 12.82
CA VAL A 51 -7.47 -3.96 12.78
C VAL A 51 -8.46 -4.55 13.77
N THR A 52 -9.46 -5.24 13.23
CA THR A 52 -10.50 -5.90 14.02
C THR A 52 -10.16 -7.38 14.23
N LYS A 53 -10.51 -7.92 15.40
CA LYS A 53 -10.24 -9.31 15.80
C LYS A 53 -11.34 -10.27 15.36
N ASP A 54 -11.78 -10.18 14.10
CA ASP A 54 -12.77 -11.10 13.54
C ASP A 54 -12.21 -12.54 13.45
N LYS A 55 -13.11 -13.52 13.36
CA LYS A 55 -12.79 -14.91 13.05
C LYS A 55 -13.18 -15.22 11.59
N PRO A 56 -12.45 -16.10 10.87
CA PRO A 56 -11.31 -16.91 11.31
C PRO A 56 -9.96 -16.17 11.34
N GLN A 57 -9.89 -14.94 10.81
CA GLN A 57 -8.67 -14.14 10.76
C GLN A 57 -8.99 -12.66 10.98
N PRO A 58 -8.05 -11.85 11.50
CA PRO A 58 -8.28 -10.43 11.70
C PRO A 58 -8.63 -9.74 10.39
N MET A 59 -9.44 -8.68 10.47
CA MET A 59 -9.78 -7.86 9.31
C MET A 59 -9.12 -6.49 9.44
N LEU A 60 -8.77 -5.93 8.30
CA LEU A 60 -8.23 -4.59 8.15
C LEU A 60 -9.33 -3.73 7.52
N VAL A 61 -9.84 -2.78 8.28
CA VAL A 61 -10.79 -1.76 7.81
C VAL A 61 -10.01 -0.50 7.50
N ILE A 62 -10.13 0.01 6.28
CA ILE A 62 -9.43 1.23 5.84
C ILE A 62 -10.49 2.28 5.53
N THR A 63 -10.35 3.45 6.15
CA THR A 63 -11.16 4.64 5.89
C THR A 63 -10.50 5.43 4.75
N LEU A 64 -11.22 5.53 3.64
CA LEU A 64 -10.73 6.11 2.39
C LEU A 64 -10.87 7.63 2.42
N LYS A 65 -9.85 8.32 1.90
CA LYS A 65 -9.79 9.79 1.91
C LYS A 65 -10.23 10.35 0.56
N TYR A 66 -11.04 11.40 0.62
CA TYR A 66 -11.53 12.16 -0.52
C TYR A 66 -11.19 13.65 -0.32
N ASP A 67 -11.03 14.40 -1.41
CA ASP A 67 -10.88 15.85 -1.37
C ASP A 67 -12.22 16.55 -1.12
N GLU A 68 -12.20 17.88 -0.98
CA GLU A 68 -13.39 18.71 -0.77
C GLU A 68 -14.41 18.62 -1.92
N ASN A 69 -13.95 18.23 -3.12
CA ASN A 69 -14.77 18.03 -4.31
C ASN A 69 -15.29 16.58 -4.44
N GLY A 70 -15.01 15.72 -3.45
CA GLY A 70 -15.39 14.31 -3.45
C GLY A 70 -14.56 13.42 -4.38
N LYS A 71 -13.39 13.88 -4.85
CA LYS A 71 -12.46 13.07 -5.64
C LYS A 71 -11.56 12.22 -4.73
N PRO A 72 -11.29 10.96 -5.09
CA PRO A 72 -10.30 10.13 -4.40
C PRO A 72 -8.93 10.82 -4.29
N VAL A 73 -8.33 10.81 -3.09
CA VAL A 73 -6.94 11.27 -2.92
C VAL A 73 -5.96 10.32 -3.61
N ILE A 74 -6.23 9.02 -3.56
CA ILE A 74 -5.48 8.01 -4.32
C ILE A 74 -6.03 7.98 -5.75
N THR A 75 -5.17 8.29 -6.73
CA THR A 75 -5.52 8.25 -8.15
C THR A 75 -5.04 6.97 -8.83
N GLY A 76 -4.03 6.29 -8.28
CA GLY A 76 -3.41 5.11 -8.85
C GLY A 76 -2.77 4.17 -7.83
N LEU A 77 -2.98 2.87 -8.05
CA LEU A 77 -2.37 1.79 -7.27
C LEU A 77 -1.80 0.75 -8.21
N LYS A 78 -0.53 0.40 -8.04
CA LYS A 78 0.14 -0.60 -8.89
C LYS A 78 0.99 -1.57 -8.09
N ARG A 79 0.68 -2.86 -8.20
CA ARG A 79 1.53 -3.96 -7.68
C ARG A 79 2.76 -4.12 -8.60
N VAL A 80 3.95 -4.05 -8.01
CA VAL A 80 5.23 -4.06 -8.76
C VAL A 80 5.88 -5.44 -8.71
N SER A 81 6.39 -5.84 -7.54
CA SER A 81 6.81 -7.22 -7.31
C SER A 81 5.57 -8.14 -7.37
N LYS A 82 5.65 -9.32 -7.96
CA LYS A 82 4.55 -10.30 -8.01
C LYS A 82 5.13 -11.70 -7.72
N PRO A 83 4.33 -12.69 -7.29
CA PRO A 83 4.82 -14.04 -7.04
C PRO A 83 5.65 -14.63 -8.20
N GLY A 84 5.23 -14.42 -9.45
CA GLY A 84 5.96 -14.89 -10.63
C GLY A 84 7.19 -14.05 -11.03
N ARG A 85 7.33 -12.83 -10.51
CA ARG A 85 8.50 -11.98 -10.74
C ARG A 85 8.69 -11.01 -9.58
N ARG A 86 9.63 -11.35 -8.70
CA ARG A 86 10.02 -10.49 -7.59
C ARG A 86 10.93 -9.37 -8.07
N ILE A 87 10.70 -8.15 -7.59
CA ILE A 87 11.46 -6.97 -7.97
C ILE A 87 12.19 -6.45 -6.75
N TYR A 88 13.51 -6.56 -6.75
CA TYR A 88 14.40 -6.06 -5.71
C TYR A 88 15.24 -4.93 -6.28
N VAL A 89 15.51 -3.91 -5.47
CA VAL A 89 16.34 -2.76 -5.86
C VAL A 89 17.38 -2.47 -4.80
N GLY A 90 18.60 -2.16 -5.24
CA GLY A 90 19.64 -1.62 -4.38
C GLY A 90 19.33 -0.19 -3.94
N ARG A 91 20.04 0.30 -2.91
CA ARG A 91 19.82 1.66 -2.35
C ARG A 91 19.93 2.79 -3.39
N LYS A 92 20.74 2.61 -4.45
CA LYS A 92 20.97 3.60 -5.52
C LYS A 92 19.91 3.52 -6.62
N GLU A 93 19.19 2.41 -6.72
CA GLU A 93 18.26 2.08 -7.81
C GLU A 93 16.81 2.19 -7.35
N ILE A 94 16.57 2.76 -6.16
CA ILE A 94 15.23 2.95 -5.64
C ILE A 94 14.44 3.82 -6.65
N PRO A 95 13.32 3.32 -7.19
CA PRO A 95 12.56 4.01 -8.23
C PRO A 95 11.91 5.27 -7.68
N ARG A 96 11.70 6.27 -8.54
CA ARG A 96 10.86 7.43 -8.25
C ARG A 96 9.53 7.26 -8.96
N VAL A 97 8.42 7.47 -8.25
CA VAL A 97 7.07 7.37 -8.82
C VAL A 97 6.61 8.77 -9.21
N LEU A 98 6.18 8.95 -10.47
CA LEU A 98 5.77 10.25 -11.03
C LEU A 98 6.73 11.40 -10.68
N SER A 99 8.03 11.19 -10.92
CA SER A 99 9.08 12.18 -10.60
C SER A 99 9.11 12.65 -9.13
N GLY A 100 8.55 11.87 -8.20
CA GLY A 100 8.52 12.18 -6.76
C GLY A 100 7.16 12.65 -6.24
N MET A 101 6.15 12.79 -7.10
CA MET A 101 4.78 13.09 -6.69
C MET A 101 4.06 11.88 -6.08
N GLY A 102 4.40 10.66 -6.52
CA GLY A 102 3.93 9.42 -5.91
C GLY A 102 4.96 8.82 -4.96
N ILE A 103 4.57 7.74 -4.28
CA ILE A 103 5.45 6.97 -3.40
C ILE A 103 5.65 5.55 -3.92
N ALA A 104 6.83 5.00 -3.66
CA ALA A 104 7.05 3.56 -3.75
C ALA A 104 7.15 2.99 -2.33
N ILE A 105 6.46 1.88 -2.09
CA ILE A 105 6.47 1.17 -0.82
C ILE A 105 7.39 -0.04 -0.95
N LEU A 106 8.41 -0.12 -0.10
CA LEU A 106 9.43 -1.17 -0.13
C LEU A 106 9.41 -2.00 1.15
N SER A 107 9.61 -3.31 1.00
CA SER A 107 9.96 -4.20 2.11
C SER A 107 11.48 -4.23 2.26
N THR A 108 11.97 -3.78 3.41
CA THR A 108 13.41 -3.69 3.70
C THR A 108 13.74 -4.39 5.02
N PRO A 109 15.03 -4.62 5.34
CA PRO A 109 15.42 -5.12 6.67
C PRO A 109 15.02 -4.19 7.84
N LYS A 110 14.68 -2.92 7.55
CA LYS A 110 14.18 -1.96 8.55
C LYS A 110 12.64 -1.89 8.58
N GLY A 111 11.96 -2.84 7.93
CA GLY A 111 10.50 -2.90 7.82
C GLY A 111 9.98 -2.39 6.48
N VAL A 112 8.65 -2.26 6.41
CA VAL A 112 7.96 -1.69 5.25
C VAL A 112 7.96 -0.16 5.37
N ILE A 113 8.61 0.50 4.42
CA ILE A 113 8.89 1.94 4.43
C ILE A 113 8.74 2.55 3.03
N THR A 114 8.68 3.88 2.95
CA THR A 114 8.65 4.59 1.66
C THR A 114 10.03 4.64 1.00
N ASP A 115 10.04 4.93 -0.29
CA ASP A 115 11.25 5.17 -1.06
C ASP A 115 12.07 6.36 -0.54
N LYS A 116 11.40 7.40 -0.02
CA LYS A 116 12.07 8.53 0.65
C LYS A 116 12.79 8.08 1.91
N GLN A 117 12.11 7.31 2.76
CA GLN A 117 12.71 6.75 3.98
C GLN A 117 13.85 5.77 3.66
N ALA A 118 13.66 4.90 2.67
CA ALA A 118 14.69 3.94 2.24
C ALA A 118 15.96 4.64 1.74
N ARG A 119 15.84 5.74 0.99
CA ARG A 119 16.99 6.57 0.58
C ARG A 119 17.68 7.22 1.78
N ARG A 120 16.93 7.77 2.73
CA ARG A 120 17.48 8.38 3.95
C ARG A 120 18.26 7.37 4.79
N LEU A 121 17.72 6.15 4.94
CA LEU A 121 18.34 5.05 5.68
C LEU A 121 19.41 4.30 4.88
N ARG A 122 19.60 4.64 3.60
CA ARG A 122 20.56 4.01 2.67
C ARG A 122 20.37 2.49 2.53
N VAL A 123 19.11 2.01 2.58
CA VAL A 123 18.75 0.59 2.45
C VAL A 123 17.99 0.31 1.15
N GLY A 124 18.23 -0.84 0.55
CA GLY A 124 17.43 -1.38 -0.56
C GLY A 124 16.38 -2.39 -0.08
N GLY A 125 15.63 -2.97 -1.00
CA GLY A 125 14.59 -3.95 -0.65
C GLY A 125 13.72 -4.41 -1.81
N GLU A 126 12.67 -5.15 -1.49
CA GLU A 126 11.64 -5.56 -2.44
C GLU A 126 10.66 -4.41 -2.69
N VAL A 127 10.43 -4.06 -3.95
CA VAL A 127 9.46 -3.03 -4.32
C VAL A 127 8.07 -3.63 -4.35
N LEU A 128 7.26 -3.34 -3.34
CA LEU A 128 5.94 -3.94 -3.19
C LEU A 128 4.93 -3.32 -4.16
N CYS A 129 4.72 -2.02 -4.05
CA CYS A 129 3.75 -1.30 -4.85
C CYS A 129 4.10 0.18 -5.00
N TYR A 130 3.47 0.79 -5.98
CA TYR A 130 3.47 2.22 -6.22
C TYR A 130 2.07 2.77 -5.94
N VAL A 131 2.04 3.98 -5.41
CA VAL A 131 0.82 4.72 -5.03
C VAL A 131 0.99 6.16 -5.47
N TRP A 132 -0.05 6.72 -6.07
CA TRP A 132 -0.16 8.13 -6.45
C TRP A 132 -1.63 8.51 -6.60
#